data_AF-A0A6N7EXR6-F1
#
_entry.id   AF-A0A6N7EXR6-F1
#
_cell.length_a   1.000
_cell.length_b   1.000
_cell.length_c   1.000
_cell.angle_alpha   90.00
_cell.angle_beta   90.00
_cell.angle_gamma   90.00
#
_symmetry.space_group_name_H-M   'P 1'
#
loop_
_entity.id
_entity.type
_entity.pdbx_description
1 polymer ?
#
loop_
_entity_poly.entity_id
_entity_poly.type
_entity_poly.pdbx_seq_one_letter_code
_entity_poly.pdbx_strand_id
1 'polypeptide(L)'
;MSVAANSPLLNVIPGAQIQHFYGRSLFQFFNSTWRLDSRADRMGIRLQGDLLKCHLQSMISEGISLGAVQVPADGQPIVLMNDRQTIGGYPRLGTLTPLACSRLAQCKLSDTARFKAIGLLQAQREYRCFLQRFR
;
A
#
# COMPACT_ATOMS: atom_id res chain seq x y z
N MET A 1 -30.28 -1.91 -0.12
CA MET A 1 -29.64 -0.88 0.71
C MET A 1 -28.19 -1.27 0.92
N SER A 2 -27.25 -0.63 0.21
CA SER A 2 -25.81 -0.89 0.36
C SER A 2 -25.34 -0.18 1.63
N VAL A 3 -24.92 -0.95 2.63
CA VAL A 3 -24.17 -0.40 3.77
C VAL A 3 -22.94 0.26 3.18
N ALA A 4 -22.78 1.57 3.35
CA ALA A 4 -21.55 2.25 2.97
C ALA A 4 -20.41 1.59 3.74
N ALA A 5 -19.67 0.71 3.05
CA ALA A 5 -18.55 0.00 3.64
C ALA A 5 -17.54 1.06 4.10
N ASN A 6 -17.30 1.12 5.41
CA ASN A 6 -16.36 2.06 6.00
C ASN A 6 -14.97 1.76 5.43
N SER A 7 -14.48 2.58 4.49
CA SER A 7 -13.20 2.36 3.82
C SER A 7 -12.07 2.41 4.86
N PRO A 8 -11.38 1.30 5.18
CA PRO A 8 -10.38 1.30 6.21
C PRO A 8 -9.25 2.28 5.86
N LEU A 9 -8.79 3.02 6.87
CA LEU A 9 -7.61 3.86 6.75
C LEU A 9 -6.36 3.03 7.09
N LEU A 10 -5.53 2.82 6.08
CA LEU A 10 -4.38 1.94 6.13
C LEU A 10 -3.09 2.76 6.27
N ASN A 11 -2.34 2.49 7.34
CA ASN A 11 -1.09 3.18 7.62
C ASN A 11 0.03 2.70 6.70
N VAL A 12 0.70 3.65 6.05
CA VAL A 12 1.84 3.45 5.14
C VAL A 12 3.05 4.20 5.69
N ILE A 13 4.19 3.53 5.74
CA ILE A 13 5.48 4.15 6.02
C ILE A 13 6.08 4.55 4.67
N PRO A 14 6.31 5.86 4.40
CA PRO A 14 6.98 6.32 3.18
C PRO A 14 8.31 5.60 2.91
N GLY A 15 8.53 5.24 1.66
CA GLY A 15 9.74 4.53 1.21
C GLY A 15 10.81 5.47 0.67
N ALA A 16 12.00 4.94 0.42
CA ALA A 16 13.12 5.70 -0.13
C ALA A 16 12.82 6.33 -1.49
N GLN A 17 11.99 5.67 -2.31
CA GLN A 17 11.66 6.14 -3.64
C GLN A 17 10.53 7.17 -3.70
N ILE A 18 9.92 7.53 -2.55
CA ILE A 18 8.75 8.41 -2.53
C ILE A 18 9.01 9.78 -3.18
N GLN A 19 10.24 10.29 -3.07
CA GLN A 19 10.68 11.56 -3.65
C GLN A 19 10.66 11.59 -5.19
N HIS A 20 10.65 10.44 -5.85
CA HIS A 20 10.58 10.36 -7.31
C HIS A 20 9.14 10.43 -7.84
N PHE A 21 8.13 10.38 -6.97
CA PHE A 21 6.75 10.55 -7.36
C PHE A 21 6.38 12.01 -7.45
N TYR A 22 5.51 12.33 -8.41
CA TYR A 22 5.03 13.69 -8.61
C TYR A 22 4.22 14.13 -7.40
N GLY A 23 4.35 15.38 -6.96
CA GLY A 23 3.61 15.91 -5.81
C GLY A 23 2.10 15.71 -5.92
N ARG A 24 1.53 15.87 -7.13
CA ARG A 24 0.12 15.57 -7.40
C ARG A 24 -0.24 14.10 -7.16
N SER A 25 0.64 13.17 -7.53
CA SER A 25 0.42 11.74 -7.32
C SER A 25 0.52 11.34 -5.85
N LEU A 26 1.44 11.96 -5.10
CA LEU A 26 1.49 11.80 -3.65
C LEU A 26 0.21 12.33 -3.00
N PHE A 27 -0.24 13.52 -3.40
CA PHE A 27 -1.49 14.09 -2.92
C PHE A 27 -2.68 13.16 -3.21
N GLN A 28 -2.82 12.67 -4.44
CA GLN A 28 -3.87 11.72 -4.84
C GLN A 28 -3.81 10.44 -4.00
N PHE A 29 -2.63 9.82 -3.85
CA PHE A 29 -2.51 8.58 -3.10
C PHE A 29 -3.00 8.69 -1.65
N PHE A 30 -2.63 9.75 -0.95
CA PHE A 30 -2.96 9.93 0.46
C PHE A 30 -4.30 10.63 0.73
N ASN A 31 -4.95 11.22 -0.28
CA ASN A 31 -6.21 11.95 -0.11
C ASN A 31 -7.40 11.38 -0.91
N SER A 32 -7.17 10.36 -1.72
CA SER A 32 -8.23 9.68 -2.47
C SER A 32 -8.63 8.34 -1.84
N THR A 33 -9.82 7.89 -2.21
CA THR A 33 -10.31 6.54 -1.95
C THR A 33 -9.95 5.63 -3.12
N TRP A 34 -9.40 4.46 -2.84
CA TRP A 34 -8.97 3.49 -3.84
C TRP A 34 -9.89 2.28 -3.85
N ARG A 35 -10.34 1.85 -5.02
CA ARG A 35 -11.10 0.61 -5.16
C ARG A 35 -10.15 -0.58 -5.24
N LEU A 36 -10.43 -1.65 -4.50
CA LEU A 36 -9.67 -2.89 -4.59
C LEU A 36 -10.10 -3.65 -5.85
N ASP A 37 -9.13 -4.02 -6.69
CA ASP A 37 -9.38 -4.78 -7.91
C ASP A 37 -10.05 -6.13 -7.59
N SER A 38 -11.01 -6.55 -8.43
CA SER A 38 -11.66 -7.86 -8.34
C SER A 38 -10.70 -9.04 -8.56
N ARG A 39 -9.52 -8.80 -9.15
CA ARG A 39 -8.49 -9.82 -9.37
C ARG A 39 -7.47 -9.89 -8.22
N ALA A 40 -7.78 -9.32 -7.06
CA ALA A 40 -6.92 -9.39 -5.88
C ALA A 40 -6.68 -10.84 -5.44
N ASP A 41 -5.43 -11.18 -5.16
CA ASP A 41 -5.02 -12.48 -4.69
C ASP A 41 -4.00 -12.39 -3.54
N ARG A 42 -3.38 -13.51 -3.18
CA ARG A 42 -2.39 -13.58 -2.10
C ARG A 42 -1.02 -13.01 -2.49
N MET A 43 -0.75 -12.78 -3.77
CA MET A 43 0.48 -12.14 -4.25
C MET A 43 0.39 -10.62 -4.11
N GLY A 44 -0.74 -10.03 -4.49
CA GLY A 44 -0.92 -8.59 -4.43
C GLY A 44 -2.36 -8.12 -4.67
N ILE A 45 -2.62 -6.91 -4.18
CA ILE A 45 -3.90 -6.23 -4.31
C ILE A 45 -3.68 -4.96 -5.12
N ARG A 46 -4.18 -4.96 -6.36
CA ARG A 46 -4.14 -3.79 -7.23
C ARG A 46 -5.21 -2.80 -6.78
N LEU A 47 -4.84 -1.53 -6.77
CA LEU A 47 -5.68 -0.40 -6.42
C LEU A 47 -6.11 0.29 -7.72
N GLN A 48 -7.41 0.46 -7.90
CA GLN A 48 -8.00 1.15 -9.03
C GLN A 48 -8.37 2.58 -8.61
N GLY A 49 -7.84 3.55 -9.34
CA GLY A 49 -8.12 4.96 -9.14
C GLY A 49 -7.34 5.84 -10.12
N ASP A 50 -6.96 7.02 -9.65
CA ASP A 50 -6.13 7.97 -10.39
C ASP A 50 -4.77 7.36 -10.75
N LEU A 51 -4.29 7.64 -11.96
CA LEU A 51 -2.99 7.17 -12.41
C LEU A 51 -1.87 7.97 -11.74
N LEU A 52 -1.03 7.27 -10.98
CA LEU A 52 0.11 7.87 -10.32
C LEU A 52 1.32 7.95 -11.26
N LYS A 53 2.06 9.05 -11.19
CA LYS A 53 3.25 9.30 -12.00
C LYS A 53 4.49 9.29 -11.13
N CYS A 54 5.54 8.68 -11.65
CA CYS A 54 6.88 8.62 -11.08
C CYS A 54 7.90 9.01 -12.16
N HIS A 55 8.98 9.68 -11.77
CA HIS A 55 10.10 9.97 -12.67
C HIS A 55 10.90 8.71 -13.01
N LEU A 56 10.81 7.65 -12.18
CA LEU A 56 11.42 6.36 -12.43
C LEU A 56 10.44 5.45 -13.17
N GLN A 57 10.87 4.87 -14.29
CA GLN A 57 10.10 3.86 -15.02
C GLN A 57 10.44 2.44 -14.55
N SER A 58 11.69 2.22 -14.15
CA SER A 58 12.19 0.96 -13.58
C SER A 58 13.40 1.26 -12.69
N MET A 59 13.78 0.27 -11.89
CA MET A 59 14.90 0.28 -10.96
C MET A 59 15.66 -1.03 -11.07
N ILE A 60 16.90 -1.04 -10.58
CA ILE A 60 17.61 -2.28 -10.30
C ILE A 60 16.76 -3.11 -9.35
N SER A 61 16.60 -4.40 -9.64
CA SER A 61 15.81 -5.30 -8.80
C SER A 61 16.34 -5.33 -7.38
N GLU A 62 15.48 -5.00 -6.42
CA GLU A 62 15.79 -4.96 -5.00
C GLU A 62 14.79 -5.79 -4.20
N GLY A 63 15.15 -6.12 -2.96
CA GLY A 63 14.28 -6.87 -2.05
C GLY A 63 12.96 -6.16 -1.79
N ILE A 64 11.88 -6.94 -1.66
CA ILE A 64 10.52 -6.42 -1.47
C ILE A 64 9.98 -6.83 -0.09
N SER A 65 9.69 -5.84 0.75
CA SER A 65 9.00 -6.04 2.04
C SER A 65 7.51 -6.33 1.87
N LEU A 66 6.91 -7.05 2.83
CA LEU A 66 5.46 -7.25 2.90
C LEU A 66 4.78 -5.88 2.99
N GLY A 67 3.71 -5.68 2.23
CA GLY A 67 2.96 -4.43 2.19
C GLY A 67 3.57 -3.35 1.32
N ALA A 68 4.65 -3.64 0.57
CA ALA A 68 5.22 -2.68 -0.36
C ALA A 68 4.18 -2.21 -1.37
N VAL A 69 4.06 -0.90 -1.56
CA VAL A 69 3.14 -0.26 -2.51
C VAL A 69 3.92 0.08 -3.77
N GLN A 70 3.92 -0.83 -4.73
CA GLN A 70 4.57 -0.63 -6.03
C GLN A 70 3.66 0.16 -6.97
N VAL A 71 4.26 0.99 -7.81
CA VAL A 71 3.56 1.69 -8.89
C VAL A 71 4.26 1.35 -10.21
N PRO A 72 3.69 0.43 -11.01
CA PRO A 72 4.22 0.12 -12.35
C PRO A 72 4.02 1.28 -13.34
N ALA A 73 4.48 1.10 -14.57
CA ALA A 73 4.36 2.10 -15.63
C ALA A 73 2.91 2.47 -16.01
N ASP A 74 1.94 1.60 -15.72
CA ASP A 74 0.51 1.88 -15.89
C ASP A 74 -0.07 2.82 -14.83
N GLY A 75 0.71 3.16 -13.79
CA GLY A 75 0.35 4.10 -12.75
C GLY A 75 -0.65 3.59 -11.72
N GLN A 76 -1.14 2.35 -11.83
CA GLN A 76 -2.08 1.77 -10.86
C GLN A 76 -1.31 1.08 -9.74
N PRO A 77 -1.43 1.53 -8.47
CA PRO A 77 -0.64 0.97 -7.38
C PRO A 77 -1.01 -0.48 -7.08
N ILE A 78 -0.02 -1.25 -6.60
CA ILE A 78 -0.19 -2.64 -6.16
C ILE A 78 0.39 -2.77 -4.76
N VAL A 79 -0.44 -3.20 -3.81
CA VAL A 79 0.01 -3.57 -2.46
C VAL A 79 0.44 -5.03 -2.49
N LEU A 80 1.72 -5.30 -2.25
CA LEU A 80 2.27 -6.64 -2.31
C LEU A 80 2.05 -7.41 -1.01
N MET A 81 1.48 -8.61 -1.12
CA MET A 81 0.96 -9.39 0.00
C MET A 81 1.88 -10.57 0.35
N ASN A 82 1.34 -11.60 1.00
CA ASN A 82 2.14 -12.63 1.65
C ASN A 82 2.90 -13.51 0.64
N ASP A 83 2.32 -13.75 -0.52
CA ASP A 83 2.87 -14.64 -1.55
C ASP A 83 3.55 -13.84 -2.68
N ARG A 84 3.87 -12.57 -2.43
CA ARG A 84 4.56 -11.68 -3.37
C ARG A 84 5.94 -12.21 -3.78
N GLN A 85 6.42 -11.78 -4.95
CA GLN A 85 7.82 -11.95 -5.34
C GLN A 85 8.81 -11.34 -4.32
N THR A 86 9.96 -11.97 -4.17
CA THR A 86 11.00 -11.52 -3.22
C THR A 86 11.82 -10.34 -3.72
N ILE A 87 11.96 -10.20 -5.04
CA ILE A 87 12.73 -9.13 -5.70
C ILE A 87 11.91 -8.45 -6.80
N GLY A 88 12.15 -7.17 -7.06
CA GLY A 88 11.56 -6.49 -8.21
C GLY A 88 12.00 -5.05 -8.38
N GLY A 89 11.80 -4.53 -9.59
CA GLY A 89 12.35 -3.24 -10.05
C GLY A 89 11.34 -2.11 -10.23
N TYR A 90 10.14 -2.19 -9.64
CA TYR A 90 9.18 -1.08 -9.72
C TYR A 90 9.34 -0.09 -8.56
N PRO A 91 9.18 1.22 -8.82
CA PRO A 91 9.26 2.23 -7.78
C PRO A 91 8.14 2.04 -6.76
N ARG A 92 8.43 2.41 -5.51
CA ARG A 92 7.53 2.21 -4.37
C ARG A 92 7.25 3.52 -3.66
N LEU A 93 5.98 3.76 -3.33
CA LEU A 93 5.58 4.87 -2.47
C LEU A 93 6.04 4.66 -1.02
N GLY A 94 6.05 3.40 -0.60
CA GLY A 94 6.33 2.99 0.77
C GLY A 94 5.79 1.60 1.04
N THR A 95 5.57 1.32 2.32
CA THR A 95 5.18 -0.01 2.79
C THR A 95 4.07 0.11 3.83
N LEU A 96 2.99 -0.66 3.67
CA LEU A 96 1.96 -0.78 4.69
C LEU A 96 2.53 -1.35 5.99
N THR A 97 2.04 -0.86 7.12
CA THR A 97 2.35 -1.50 8.41
C THR A 97 1.82 -2.93 8.48
N PRO A 98 2.36 -3.81 9.35
CA PRO A 98 1.82 -5.16 9.52
C PRO A 98 0.32 -5.17 9.85
N LEU A 99 -0.13 -4.25 10.73
CA LEU A 99 -1.55 -4.13 11.09
C LEU A 99 -2.41 -3.65 9.91
N ALA A 100 -1.87 -2.77 9.06
CA ALA A 100 -2.56 -2.34 7.85
C ALA A 100 -2.66 -3.47 6.82
N CYS A 101 -1.61 -4.29 6.65
CA CYS A 101 -1.67 -5.50 5.82
C CYS A 101 -2.73 -6.47 6.32
N SER A 102 -2.79 -6.74 7.63
CA SER A 102 -3.83 -7.60 8.22
C SER A 102 -5.23 -7.06 7.97
N ARG A 103 -5.45 -5.74 8.09
CA ARG A 103 -6.75 -5.12 7.80
C ARG A 103 -7.11 -5.19 6.32
N LEU A 104 -6.15 -4.92 5.43
CA LEU A 104 -6.36 -5.00 3.99
C LEU A 104 -6.75 -6.43 3.56
N ALA A 105 -6.13 -7.45 4.16
CA ALA A 105 -6.44 -8.86 3.90
C ALA A 105 -7.87 -9.27 4.30
N GLN A 106 -8.58 -8.47 5.11
CA GLN A 106 -9.99 -8.70 5.47
C GLN A 106 -10.98 -7.96 4.57
N CYS A 107 -10.49 -7.10 3.67
CA CYS A 107 -11.35 -6.38 2.72
C CYS A 107 -11.86 -7.34 1.64
N LYS A 108 -13.11 -7.16 1.23
CA LYS A 108 -13.72 -7.92 0.14
C LYS A 108 -13.33 -7.33 -1.21
N LEU A 109 -13.49 -8.14 -2.26
CA LEU A 109 -13.36 -7.67 -3.63
C LEU A 109 -14.33 -6.52 -3.90
N SER A 110 -13.89 -5.49 -4.62
CA SER A 110 -14.61 -4.23 -4.84
C SER A 110 -14.87 -3.36 -3.60
N ASP A 111 -14.34 -3.71 -2.43
CA ASP A 111 -14.27 -2.75 -1.32
C ASP A 111 -13.36 -1.57 -1.70
N THR A 112 -13.38 -0.56 -0.85
CA THR A 112 -12.53 0.61 -0.99
C THR A 112 -11.62 0.76 0.22
N ALA A 113 -10.43 1.33 0.03
CA ALA A 113 -9.48 1.62 1.10
C ALA A 113 -8.91 3.03 0.94
N ARG A 114 -8.44 3.61 2.05
CA ARG A 114 -7.71 4.88 2.08
C ARG A 114 -6.35 4.67 2.72
N PHE A 115 -5.39 5.53 2.39
CA PHE A 115 -4.02 5.39 2.88
C PHE A 115 -3.58 6.64 3.62
N LYS A 116 -2.81 6.45 4.69
CA LYS A 116 -2.24 7.55 5.48
C LYS A 116 -0.75 7.32 5.69
N ALA A 117 0.04 8.35 5.41
CA ALA A 117 1.46 8.35 5.75
C ALA A 117 1.64 8.43 7.28
N ILE A 118 2.50 7.58 7.83
CA ILE A 118 2.92 7.63 9.22
C ILE A 118 4.44 7.49 9.35
N GLY A 119 4.99 7.99 10.46
CA GLY A 119 6.42 7.85 10.76
C GLY A 119 6.79 6.44 11.22
N LEU A 120 8.02 6.01 10.91
CA LEU A 120 8.56 4.69 11.28
C LEU A 120 8.47 4.42 12.79
N LEU A 121 8.89 5.37 13.63
CA LEU A 121 8.89 5.21 15.09
C LEU A 121 7.47 5.03 15.65
N GLN A 122 6.49 5.75 15.09
CA GLN A 122 5.09 5.57 15.45
C GLN A 122 4.60 4.17 15.08
N ALA A 123 4.88 3.72 13.85
CA ALA A 123 4.50 2.39 13.37
C ALA A 123 5.08 1.27 14.26
N GLN A 124 6.37 1.37 14.61
CA GLN A 124 7.05 0.41 15.47
C GLN A 124 6.44 0.36 16.88
N ARG A 125 6.13 1.52 17.47
CA ARG A 125 5.49 1.61 18.78
C ARG A 125 4.11 0.94 18.78
N GLU A 126 3.28 1.27 17.78
CA GLU A 126 1.94 0.69 17.63
C GLU A 126 2.01 -0.84 17.48
N TYR A 127 2.95 -1.34 16.68
CA TYR A 127 3.10 -2.78 16.47
C TYR A 127 3.61 -3.52 17.72
N ARG A 128 4.58 -2.95 18.45
CA ARG A 128 5.05 -3.52 19.74
C ARG A 128 3.92 -3.59 20.77
N CYS A 129 3.11 -2.54 20.88
CA CYS A 129 1.95 -2.52 21.77
C CYS A 129 0.90 -3.57 21.39
N PHE A 130 0.65 -3.77 20.08
CA PHE A 130 -0.22 -4.84 19.61
C PHE A 130 0.31 -6.23 19.99
N LEU A 131 1.60 -6.50 19.78
CA LEU A 131 2.22 -7.79 20.08
C LEU A 131 2.20 -8.14 21.57
N GLN A 132 2.24 -7.14 22.45
CA GLN A 132 2.12 -7.35 23.90
C GLN A 132 0.79 -7.96 24.34
N ARG A 133 -0.26 -7.92 23.49
CA ARG A 133 -1.58 -8.52 23.79
C ARG A 133 -1.61 -10.04 23.65
N PHE A 134 -0.58 -10.63 23.05
CA PHE A 134 -0.45 -12.07 22.81
C PHE A 134 0.68 -12.68 23.64
N ARG A 135 1.24 -11.91 24.59
CA ARG A 135 2.15 -12.39 25.62
C ARG A 135 1.35 -12.67 26.87
#